data_AF-T0ZT43-F1
#
_entry.id   AF-T0ZT43-F1
#
_cell.length_a   1.000
_cell.length_b   1.000
_cell.length_c   1.000
_cell.angle_alpha   90.00
_cell.angle_beta   90.00
_cell.angle_gamma   90.00
#
_symmetry.space_group_name_H-M   'P 1'
#
loop_
_entity.id
_entity.type
_entity.pdbx_description
1 polymer ?
#
loop_
_entity_poly.entity_id
_entity_poly.type
_entity_poly.pdbx_seq_one_letter_code
_entity_poly.pdbx_strand_id
1 'polypeptide(L)'
;MAAAAPAARPALPGKVVRGILLALVLLAVRAQAQPVPASDAASARNSAATLAARIDAFIAQPRFASARWGIDVVDLASGRTLFAHAADKLFVPASNAKLYTTALALHLL
;
A
#
# COMPACT_ATOMS: atom_id res chain seq x y z
N MET A 1 5.24 -57.35 -32.76
CA MET A 1 4.07 -56.47 -32.56
C MET A 1 4.60 -55.10 -32.14
N ALA A 2 4.60 -54.14 -33.07
CA ALA A 2 5.22 -52.82 -32.90
C ALA A 2 4.27 -51.89 -32.12
N ALA A 3 4.76 -51.21 -31.09
CA ALA A 3 4.04 -50.16 -30.38
C ALA A 3 4.70 -48.80 -30.63
N ALA A 4 3.87 -47.85 -31.03
CA ALA A 4 4.23 -46.56 -31.62
C ALA A 4 4.96 -45.61 -30.68
N ALA A 5 5.88 -44.81 -31.24
CA ALA A 5 6.58 -43.73 -30.55
C ALA A 5 5.62 -42.60 -30.12
N PRO A 6 5.84 -41.95 -28.95
CA PRO A 6 5.01 -40.83 -28.52
C PRO A 6 5.27 -39.57 -29.37
N ALA A 7 4.19 -38.96 -29.86
CA ALA A 7 4.21 -37.72 -30.63
C ALA A 7 4.78 -36.55 -29.80
N ALA A 8 5.69 -35.78 -30.41
CA ALA A 8 6.28 -34.60 -29.81
C ALA A 8 5.21 -33.52 -29.52
N ARG A 9 5.20 -33.02 -28.28
CA ARG A 9 4.34 -31.88 -27.88
C ARG A 9 4.78 -30.62 -28.63
N PRO A 10 3.90 -29.92 -29.37
CA PRO A 10 4.27 -28.66 -30.00
C PRO A 10 4.55 -27.61 -28.92
N ALA A 11 5.78 -27.10 -28.90
CA ALA A 11 6.16 -25.98 -28.04
C ALA A 11 5.50 -24.70 -28.56
N LEU A 12 4.69 -24.05 -27.72
CA LEU A 12 4.04 -22.79 -28.06
C LEU A 12 5.11 -21.67 -28.21
N PRO A 13 5.08 -20.88 -29.29
CA PRO A 13 6.08 -19.83 -29.51
C PRO A 13 5.99 -18.76 -28.43
N GLY A 14 7.13 -18.34 -27.87
CA GLY A 14 7.20 -17.47 -26.68
C GLY A 14 6.50 -16.11 -26.79
N LYS A 15 6.15 -15.67 -28.01
CA LYS A 15 5.32 -14.47 -28.24
C LYS A 15 3.86 -14.68 -27.80
N VAL A 16 3.33 -15.89 -27.93
CA VAL A 16 1.97 -16.26 -27.48
C VAL A 16 1.92 -16.31 -25.95
N VAL A 17 2.96 -16.85 -25.31
CA VAL A 17 3.08 -16.88 -23.84
C VAL A 17 3.17 -15.45 -23.27
N ARG A 18 3.96 -14.56 -23.87
CA ARG A 18 4.04 -13.14 -23.47
C ARG A 18 2.74 -12.38 -23.68
N GLY A 19 2.02 -12.64 -24.78
CA GLY A 19 0.71 -12.05 -25.05
C GLY A 19 -0.35 -12.45 -24.02
N ILE A 20 -0.37 -13.74 -23.64
CA ILE A 20 -1.25 -14.26 -22.58
C ILE A 20 -0.88 -13.66 -21.22
N LEU A 21 0.42 -13.53 -20.90
CA LEU A 21 0.88 -12.92 -19.66
C LEU A 21 0.44 -11.44 -19.57
N LEU A 22 0.56 -10.69 -20.67
CA LEU A 22 0.16 -9.29 -20.71
C LEU A 22 -1.38 -9.13 -20.60
N ALA A 23 -2.14 -10.00 -21.23
CA ALA A 23 -3.60 -10.03 -21.12
C ALA A 23 -4.07 -10.37 -19.68
N LEU A 24 -3.38 -11.29 -19.00
CA LEU A 24 -3.66 -11.63 -17.60
C LEU A 24 -3.35 -10.49 -16.64
N VAL A 25 -2.24 -9.76 -16.86
CA VAL A 25 -1.90 -8.57 -16.08
C VAL A 25 -2.93 -7.44 -16.28
N LEU A 26 -3.38 -7.21 -17.52
CA LEU A 26 -4.39 -6.19 -17.80
C LEU A 26 -5.77 -6.53 -17.23
N LEU A 27 -6.13 -7.81 -17.15
CA LEU A 27 -7.38 -8.26 -16.52
C LEU A 27 -7.35 -8.12 -15.00
N ALA A 28 -6.19 -8.37 -14.36
CA ALA A 28 -6.00 -8.19 -12.92
C ALA A 28 -6.13 -6.71 -12.48
N VAL A 29 -5.72 -5.76 -13.33
CA VAL A 29 -5.86 -4.31 -13.05
C VAL A 29 -7.32 -3.85 -13.05
N ARG A 30 -8.21 -4.52 -13.81
CA ARG A 30 -9.65 -4.17 -13.89
C ARG A 30 -10.47 -4.69 -12.71
N ALA A 31 -9.99 -5.71 -12.00
CA ALA A 31 -10.67 -6.28 -10.83
C ALA A 31 -10.56 -5.42 -9.56
N GLN A 32 -9.65 -4.43 -9.53
CA GLN A 32 -9.42 -3.55 -8.37
C GLN A 32 -10.40 -2.37 -8.27
N ALA A 33 -11.34 -2.25 -9.22
CA ALA A 33 -12.41 -1.27 -9.19
C ALA A 33 -13.73 -1.89 -8.69
N GLN A 34 -13.70 -2.65 -7.60
CA GLN A 34 -14.95 -3.00 -6.93
C GLN A 34 -15.56 -1.72 -6.31
N PRO A 35 -16.87 -1.48 -6.53
CA PRO A 35 -17.57 -0.43 -5.81
C PRO A 35 -17.49 -0.73 -4.32
N VAL A 36 -16.93 0.19 -3.54
CA VAL A 36 -17.01 0.12 -2.08
C VAL A 36 -18.49 0.23 -1.72
N PRO A 37 -19.10 -0.74 -1.01
CA PRO A 37 -20.47 -0.61 -0.55
C PRO A 37 -20.59 0.66 0.28
N ALA A 38 -21.59 1.49 -0.01
CA ALA A 38 -21.89 2.67 0.77
C ALA A 38 -22.15 2.22 2.22
N SER A 39 -21.23 2.54 3.12
CA SER A 39 -21.39 2.28 4.55
C SER A 39 -22.64 3.01 5.03
N ASP A 40 -23.59 2.28 5.60
CA ASP A 40 -24.83 2.81 6.16
C ASP A 40 -24.53 4.00 7.09
N ALA A 41 -24.95 5.19 6.65
CA ALA A 41 -24.82 6.44 7.39
C ALA A 41 -25.52 6.41 8.77
N ALA A 42 -26.35 5.39 9.03
CA ALA A 42 -27.03 5.19 10.30
C ALA A 42 -26.07 4.80 11.45
N SER A 43 -24.94 4.14 11.17
CA SER A 43 -23.91 3.81 12.18
C SER A 43 -23.01 4.99 12.55
N ALA A 44 -23.00 6.07 11.77
CA ALA A 44 -22.18 7.25 12.00
C ALA A 44 -22.62 8.10 13.21
N ARG A 45 -23.79 7.79 13.80
CA ARG A 45 -24.32 8.50 14.97
C ARG A 45 -23.85 7.94 16.31
N ASN A 46 -23.19 6.77 16.33
CA ASN A 46 -22.52 6.25 17.51
C ASN A 46 -21.08 6.74 17.52
N SER A 47 -20.88 7.97 18.03
CA SER A 47 -19.58 8.65 18.19
C SER A 47 -18.57 8.37 17.06
N ALA A 48 -18.57 9.20 16.01
CA ALA A 48 -17.49 9.16 15.02
C ALA A 48 -16.14 9.24 15.76
N ALA A 49 -15.40 8.13 15.78
CA ALA A 49 -14.15 8.05 16.51
C ALA A 49 -13.20 9.15 16.02
N THR A 50 -12.52 9.81 16.96
CA THR A 50 -11.56 10.86 16.63
C THR A 50 -10.46 10.29 15.71
N LEU A 51 -9.80 11.16 14.94
CA LEU A 51 -8.68 10.74 14.09
C LEU A 51 -7.63 9.95 14.89
N ALA A 52 -7.31 10.42 16.10
CA ALA A 52 -6.39 9.74 17.02
C ALA A 52 -6.85 8.30 17.32
N ALA A 53 -8.09 8.12 17.76
CA ALA A 53 -8.63 6.81 18.09
C ALA A 53 -8.61 5.84 16.89
N ARG A 54 -8.86 6.36 15.68
CA ARG A 54 -8.79 5.55 14.45
C ARG A 54 -7.37 5.11 14.11
N ILE A 55 -6.38 5.99 14.28
CA ILE A 55 -4.97 5.66 14.04
C ILE A 55 -4.48 4.65 15.09
N ASP A 56 -4.74 4.91 16.37
CA ASP A 56 -4.35 4.01 17.48
C ASP A 56 -4.91 2.60 17.27
N ALA A 57 -6.21 2.49 16.96
CA ALA A 57 -6.84 1.19 16.69
C ALA A 57 -6.22 0.49 15.46
N PHE A 58 -5.77 1.23 14.45
CA PHE A 58 -5.15 0.66 13.26
C PHE A 58 -3.74 0.11 13.54
N ILE A 59 -2.89 0.90 14.20
CA ILE A 59 -1.50 0.52 14.46
C ILE A 59 -1.38 -0.55 15.56
N ALA A 60 -2.39 -0.68 16.43
CA ALA A 60 -2.47 -1.71 17.47
C ALA A 60 -2.92 -3.09 16.96
N GLN A 61 -3.25 -3.25 15.67
CA GLN A 61 -3.68 -4.54 15.13
C GLN A 61 -2.59 -5.62 15.30
N PRO A 62 -2.94 -6.87 15.69
CA PRO A 62 -1.96 -7.92 15.99
C PRO A 62 -0.95 -8.21 14.87
N ARG A 63 -1.33 -8.00 13.61
CA ARG A 63 -0.42 -8.15 12.46
C ARG A 63 0.79 -7.21 12.48
N PHE A 64 0.74 -6.16 13.28
CA PHE A 64 1.83 -5.19 13.45
C PHE A 64 2.61 -5.38 14.76
N ALA A 65 2.44 -6.50 15.46
CA ALA A 65 3.06 -6.73 16.77
C ALA A 65 4.60 -6.60 16.78
N SER A 66 5.26 -6.87 15.65
CA SER A 66 6.72 -6.71 15.50
C SER A 66 7.14 -5.36 14.90
N ALA A 67 6.19 -4.52 14.50
CA ALA A 67 6.46 -3.22 13.90
C ALA A 67 6.65 -2.15 14.98
N ARG A 68 7.48 -1.16 14.69
CA ARG A 68 7.56 0.09 15.47
C ARG A 68 7.05 1.21 14.58
N TRP A 69 6.09 1.97 15.09
CA TRP A 69 5.50 3.10 14.40
C TRP A 69 6.08 4.41 14.97
N GLY A 70 6.40 5.34 14.09
CA GLY A 70 6.63 6.75 14.42
C GLY A 70 5.69 7.57 13.56
N ILE A 71 4.79 8.33 14.18
CA ILE A 71 3.75 9.09 13.49
C ILE A 71 3.65 10.46 14.13
N ASP A 72 3.72 11.51 13.31
CA ASP A 72 3.40 12.88 13.69
C ASP A 72 2.51 13.48 12.60
N VAL A 73 1.35 14.00 13.00
CA VAL A 73 0.36 14.59 12.11
C VAL A 73 0.10 16.00 12.56
N VAL A 74 0.39 16.97 11.70
CA VAL A 74 0.31 18.40 12.00
C VAL A 74 -0.65 19.07 11.02
N ASP A 75 -1.51 19.95 11.55
CA ASP A 75 -2.27 20.88 10.74
C ASP A 75 -1.36 21.99 10.21
N LEU A 76 -1.20 22.08 8.89
CA LEU A 76 -0.22 22.99 8.27
C LEU A 76 -0.59 24.48 8.41
N ALA A 77 -1.88 24.81 8.57
CA ALA A 77 -2.33 26.19 8.69
C ALA A 77 -2.05 26.77 10.09
N SER A 78 -2.33 25.98 11.13
CA SER A 78 -2.18 26.41 12.53
C SER A 78 -0.89 25.92 13.20
N GLY A 79 -0.18 24.96 12.61
CA GLY A 79 0.96 24.29 13.23
C GLY A 79 0.58 23.34 14.38
N ARG A 80 -0.72 23.12 14.61
CA ARG A 80 -1.21 22.29 15.72
C ARG A 80 -1.01 20.80 15.40
N THR A 81 -0.35 20.08 16.30
CA THR A 81 -0.31 18.61 16.27
C THR A 81 -1.71 18.03 16.48
N LEU A 82 -2.16 17.23 15.52
CA LEU A 82 -3.44 16.51 15.54
C LEU A 82 -3.28 15.11 16.15
N PHE A 83 -2.10 14.51 16.01
CA PHE A 83 -1.77 13.19 16.54
C PHE A 83 -0.25 13.01 16.59
N ALA A 84 0.26 12.40 17.67
CA ALA A 84 1.66 12.02 17.79
C ALA A 84 1.78 10.65 18.46
N HIS A 85 2.61 9.77 17.89
CA HIS A 85 2.96 8.46 18.42
C HIS A 85 4.45 8.21 18.20
N ALA A 86 5.22 8.18 19.28
CA ALA A 86 6.69 8.02 19.26
C ALA A 86 7.40 8.97 18.25
N ALA A 87 6.86 10.18 18.08
CA ALA A 87 7.32 11.18 17.11
C ALA A 87 8.77 11.65 17.38
N ASP A 88 9.23 11.54 18.61
CA ASP A 88 10.57 11.93 19.07
C ASP A 88 11.62 10.80 18.94
N LYS A 89 11.24 9.63 18.40
CA LYS A 89 12.14 8.48 18.28
C LYS A 89 12.79 8.41 16.91
N LEU A 90 14.03 7.90 16.87
CA LEU A 90 14.77 7.70 15.63
C LEU A 90 14.35 6.40 14.95
N PHE A 91 14.19 6.48 13.62
CA PHE A 91 13.87 5.37 12.74
C PHE A 91 14.78 5.40 11.50
N VAL A 92 14.92 4.26 10.82
CA VAL A 92 15.59 4.21 9.51
C VAL A 92 14.63 4.79 8.46
N PRO A 93 14.93 5.95 7.83
CA PRO A 93 13.97 6.64 6.96
C PRO A 93 13.81 6.01 5.57
N ALA A 94 14.73 5.12 5.17
CA ALA A 94 14.82 4.59 3.81
C ALA A 94 14.76 5.72 2.76
N SER A 95 13.94 5.59 1.71
CA SER A 95 13.83 6.62 0.67
C SER A 95 13.24 7.95 1.15
N ASN A 96 12.64 8.05 2.34
CA ASN A 96 12.18 9.33 2.88
C ASN A 96 13.36 10.29 3.16
N ALA A 97 14.60 9.78 3.27
CA ALA A 97 15.81 10.60 3.33
C ALA A 97 15.92 11.60 2.15
N LYS A 98 15.31 11.27 1.00
CA LYS A 98 15.28 12.15 -0.18
C LYS A 98 14.62 13.50 0.10
N LEU A 99 13.65 13.56 1.01
CA LEU A 99 12.99 14.83 1.35
C LEU A 99 14.00 15.84 1.89
N TYR A 100 14.92 15.40 2.75
CA TYR A 100 15.97 16.25 3.32
C TYR A 100 16.99 16.69 2.26
N THR A 101 17.49 15.75 1.45
CA THR A 101 18.51 16.08 0.44
C THR A 101 17.97 17.00 -0.64
N THR A 102 16.71 16.80 -1.07
CA THR A 102 16.07 17.68 -2.06
C THR A 102 15.77 19.05 -1.49
N ALA A 103 15.26 19.15 -0.25
CA ALA A 103 15.04 20.43 0.40
C ALA A 103 16.34 21.23 0.53
N LEU A 104 17.44 20.57 0.93
CA LEU A 104 18.75 21.21 1.00
C LEU A 104 19.24 21.67 -0.37
N ALA A 105 19.10 20.83 -1.40
CA ALA A 105 19.49 21.19 -2.76
C ALA A 105 18.72 22.41 -3.27
N LEU A 106 17.39 22.44 -3.09
CA LEU A 106 16.56 23.60 -3.47
C LEU A 106 16.83 24.85 -2.64
N HIS A 107 17.37 24.70 -1.42
CA HIS A 107 17.75 25.84 -0.58
C HIS A 107 19.09 26.45 -1.02
N LEU A 108 20.00 25.65 -1.56
CA LEU A 108 21.38 26.06 -1.85
C LEU A 108 21.67 26.29 -3.34
N LEU A 109 20.90 25.69 -4.26
CA LEU A 109 21.05 25.79 -5.71
C LEU A 109 20.01 26.75 -6.29
#